data_AF-A0A2H0W4D8-F1
#
_entry.id   AF-A0A2H0W4D8-F1
#
_cell.length_a   1.000
_cell.length_b   1.000
_cell.length_c   1.000
_cell.angle_alpha   90.00
_cell.angle_beta   90.00
_cell.angle_gamma   90.00
#
_symmetry.space_group_name_H-M   'P 1'
#
loop_
_entity.id
_entity.type
_entity.pdbx_description
1 polymer ?
#
loop_
_entity_poly.entity_id
_entity_poly.type
_entity_poly.pdbx_seq_one_letter_code
_entity_poly.pdbx_strand_id
1 'polypeptide(L)'
;MSDALTDMARDERRSRLFNDYLNSLRLFILDPTEENKVAVVKSVSTVDDVPRGFCGVRTSLARDIEDKIELLKKGDKQAWSKLLFSLKDSPEFNVFKAISPFAGKMIIAVDYGCGFVHFYGDVEPLVNNIIKSDNGWTTYDADDYLVVLDAPDTNSAEVHWIGCGISGVNGPREIKK
;
A
#
# COMPACT_ATOMS: atom_id res chain seq x y z
N MET A 1 14.03 -27.56 12.77
CA MET A 1 14.04 -27.61 11.29
C MET A 1 12.59 -27.51 10.85
N SER A 2 12.25 -26.45 10.12
CA SER A 2 10.92 -26.33 9.52
C SER A 2 10.89 -27.17 8.24
N ASP A 3 9.85 -27.97 8.05
CA ASP A 3 9.65 -28.74 6.82
C ASP A 3 9.02 -27.83 5.77
N ALA A 4 9.59 -27.81 4.57
CA ALA A 4 9.18 -26.93 3.47
C ALA A 4 7.68 -27.08 3.15
N LEU A 5 7.11 -28.28 3.28
CA LEU A 5 5.69 -28.54 3.08
C LEU A 5 4.81 -27.86 4.13
N THR A 6 5.28 -27.79 5.38
CA THR A 6 4.56 -27.14 6.48
C THR A 6 4.59 -25.62 6.32
N ASP A 7 5.70 -25.07 5.80
CA ASP A 7 5.81 -23.64 5.51
C ASP A 7 4.94 -23.24 4.32
N MET A 8 4.94 -24.01 3.23
CA MET A 8 4.06 -23.78 2.08
C MET A 8 2.57 -23.80 2.47
N ALA A 9 2.12 -24.81 3.23
CA ALA A 9 0.73 -24.89 3.68
C ALA A 9 0.32 -23.71 4.57
N ARG A 10 1.28 -23.18 5.36
CA ARG A 10 1.06 -22.01 6.21
C ARG A 10 0.91 -20.74 5.39
N ASP A 11 1.76 -20.55 4.38
CA ASP A 11 1.70 -19.41 3.48
C ASP A 11 0.42 -19.42 2.62
N GLU A 12 -0.01 -20.58 2.13
CA GLU A 12 -1.29 -20.73 1.43
C GLU A 12 -2.49 -20.41 2.33
N ARG A 13 -2.46 -20.88 3.59
CA ARG A 13 -3.51 -20.53 4.56
C ARG A 13 -3.54 -19.03 4.80
N ARG A 14 -2.38 -18.39 4.96
CA ARG A 14 -2.27 -16.96 5.21
C ARG A 14 -2.77 -16.14 4.03
N SER A 15 -2.43 -16.54 2.80
CA SER A 15 -2.91 -15.92 1.57
C SER A 15 -4.43 -15.95 1.47
N ARG A 16 -5.04 -17.11 1.75
CA ARG A 16 -6.51 -17.26 1.79
C ARG A 16 -7.15 -16.32 2.81
N LEU A 17 -6.66 -16.30 4.05
CA LEU A 17 -7.19 -15.44 5.10
C LEU A 17 -7.01 -13.95 4.78
N PHE A 18 -5.91 -13.59 4.12
CA PHE A 18 -5.68 -12.22 3.68
C PHE A 18 -6.72 -11.80 2.63
N ASN A 19 -7.07 -12.68 1.69
CA ASN A 19 -8.13 -12.42 0.73
C ASN A 19 -9.50 -12.29 1.39
N ASP A 20 -9.80 -13.09 2.42
CA ASP A 20 -11.03 -12.96 3.21
C ASP A 20 -11.12 -11.61 3.92
N TYR A 21 -9.99 -11.13 4.44
CA TYR A 21 -9.87 -9.78 4.99
C TYR A 21 -10.14 -8.70 3.92
N LEU A 22 -9.52 -8.81 2.74
CA LEU A 22 -9.74 -7.85 1.65
C LEU A 22 -11.20 -7.83 1.20
N ASN A 23 -11.85 -8.99 1.12
CA ASN A 23 -13.27 -9.08 0.80
C ASN A 23 -14.14 -8.39 1.87
N SER A 24 -13.85 -8.65 3.14
CA SER A 24 -14.56 -8.00 4.26
C SER A 24 -14.35 -6.49 4.24
N LEU A 25 -13.12 -6.03 3.97
CA LEU A 25 -12.77 -4.62 3.89
C LEU A 25 -13.52 -3.94 2.74
N ARG A 26 -13.57 -4.58 1.57
CA ARG A 26 -14.34 -4.08 0.42
C ARG A 26 -15.82 -3.95 0.75
N LEU A 27 -16.41 -4.95 1.40
CA LEU A 27 -17.82 -4.90 1.81
C LEU A 27 -18.08 -3.73 2.76
N PHE A 28 -17.20 -3.53 3.75
CA PHE A 28 -17.31 -2.39 4.67
C PHE A 28 -17.17 -1.03 3.95
N ILE A 29 -16.27 -0.91 2.98
CA ILE A 29 -16.09 0.36 2.24
C ILE A 29 -17.32 0.68 1.39
N LEU A 30 -17.93 -0.33 0.77
CA LEU A 30 -19.12 -0.16 -0.06
C LEU A 30 -20.40 0.04 0.77
N ASP A 31 -20.50 -0.63 1.91
CA ASP A 31 -21.64 -0.59 2.82
C ASP A 31 -21.16 -0.56 4.29
N PRO A 32 -20.93 0.64 4.85
CA PRO A 32 -20.27 0.80 6.15
C PRO A 32 -21.23 0.59 7.32
N THR A 33 -21.62 -0.67 7.54
CA THR A 33 -22.40 -1.13 8.69
C THR A 33 -21.48 -1.59 9.83
N GLU A 34 -22.00 -1.58 11.07
CA GLU A 34 -21.28 -2.12 12.23
C GLU A 34 -21.00 -3.62 12.07
N GLU A 35 -21.90 -4.37 11.43
CA GLU A 35 -21.68 -5.80 11.13
C GLU A 35 -20.47 -6.01 10.21
N ASN A 36 -20.37 -5.23 9.13
CA ASN A 36 -19.25 -5.28 8.22
C ASN A 36 -17.94 -4.81 8.89
N LYS A 37 -18.01 -3.81 9.77
CA LYS A 37 -16.86 -3.35 10.57
C LYS A 37 -16.31 -4.48 11.44
N VAL A 38 -17.18 -5.17 12.18
CA VAL A 38 -16.80 -6.32 13.02
C VAL A 38 -16.21 -7.45 12.17
N ALA A 39 -16.75 -7.70 10.97
CA ALA A 39 -16.20 -8.70 10.05
C ALA A 39 -14.75 -8.38 9.62
N VAL A 40 -14.44 -7.11 9.36
CA VAL A 40 -13.08 -6.66 9.03
C VAL A 40 -12.12 -6.87 10.20
N VAL A 41 -12.50 -6.42 11.40
CA VAL A 41 -11.67 -6.55 12.61
C VAL A 41 -11.40 -8.04 12.93
N LYS A 42 -12.41 -8.90 12.76
CA LYS A 42 -12.27 -10.34 12.97
C LYS A 42 -11.36 -11.00 11.93
N SER A 43 -11.54 -10.68 10.65
CA SER A 43 -10.75 -11.27 9.57
C SER A 43 -9.27 -10.87 9.67
N VAL A 44 -8.96 -9.60 9.95
CA VAL A 44 -7.56 -9.17 10.12
C VAL A 44 -6.87 -9.86 11.32
N SER A 45 -7.59 -10.04 12.42
CA SER A 45 -7.07 -10.73 13.62
C SER A 45 -6.75 -12.20 13.29
N THR A 46 -7.60 -12.83 12.48
CA THR A 46 -7.40 -14.21 12.03
C THR A 46 -6.17 -14.36 11.13
N VAL A 47 -5.84 -13.34 10.34
CA VAL A 47 -4.61 -13.31 9.53
C VAL A 47 -3.37 -13.20 10.43
N ASP A 48 -3.40 -12.30 11.42
CA ASP A 48 -2.29 -12.06 12.34
C ASP A 48 -2.00 -13.26 13.26
N ASP A 49 -3.00 -14.12 13.49
CA ASP A 49 -2.85 -15.36 14.25
C ASP A 49 -2.06 -16.45 13.50
N VAL A 50 -1.76 -16.28 12.21
CA VAL A 50 -0.91 -17.22 11.45
C VAL A 50 0.56 -16.78 11.53
N PRO A 51 1.46 -17.56 12.18
CA PRO A 51 2.87 -17.19 12.34
C PRO A 51 3.61 -17.11 10.99
N ARG A 52 4.59 -16.20 10.86
CA ARG A 52 5.39 -16.04 9.63
C ARG A 52 6.75 -16.76 9.76
N GLY A 53 7.00 -17.73 8.88
CA GLY A 53 8.31 -18.37 8.66
C GLY A 53 9.07 -18.86 9.90
N PHE A 54 10.38 -19.00 9.77
CA PHE A 54 11.30 -19.50 10.81
C PHE A 54 11.37 -18.61 12.07
N CYS A 55 11.08 -17.31 11.96
CA CYS A 55 11.19 -16.35 13.06
C CYS A 55 9.89 -16.16 13.86
N GLY A 56 8.78 -16.79 13.47
CA GLY A 56 7.54 -16.82 14.26
C GLY A 56 6.88 -15.46 14.54
N VAL A 57 7.29 -14.40 13.85
CA VAL A 57 6.77 -13.05 14.07
C VAL A 57 5.36 -12.96 13.48
N ARG A 58 4.38 -12.60 14.33
CA ARG A 58 3.01 -12.32 13.89
C ARG A 58 2.99 -11.05 13.05
N THR A 59 2.14 -11.00 12.03
CA THR A 59 1.87 -9.72 11.36
C THR A 59 1.17 -8.78 12.33
N SER A 60 1.27 -7.47 12.06
CA SER A 60 0.62 -6.43 12.85
C SER A 60 -0.42 -5.69 12.01
N LEU A 61 -1.18 -6.41 11.17
CA LEU A 61 -2.21 -5.82 10.32
C LEU A 61 -3.38 -5.30 11.17
N ALA A 62 -3.71 -6.01 12.26
CA ALA A 62 -4.75 -5.65 13.21
C ALA A 62 -4.40 -4.41 14.04
N ARG A 63 -3.12 -4.02 14.09
CA ARG A 63 -2.71 -2.81 14.80
C ARG A 63 -3.37 -1.59 14.17
N ASP A 64 -4.11 -0.85 14.99
CA ASP A 64 -4.83 0.38 14.60
C ASP A 64 -5.78 0.16 13.42
N ILE A 65 -6.33 -1.06 13.25
CA ILE A 65 -7.19 -1.37 12.11
C ILE A 65 -8.46 -0.53 12.10
N GLU A 66 -9.06 -0.28 13.26
CA GLU A 66 -10.28 0.53 13.38
C GLU A 66 -10.06 1.95 12.88
N ASP A 67 -8.94 2.59 13.25
CA ASP A 67 -8.59 3.91 12.75
C ASP A 67 -8.34 3.90 11.25
N LYS A 68 -7.65 2.87 10.74
CA LYS A 68 -7.36 2.71 9.31
C LYS A 68 -8.63 2.58 8.47
N ILE A 69 -9.60 1.76 8.90
CA ILE A 69 -10.84 1.57 8.14
C ILE A 69 -11.71 2.82 8.17
N GLU A 70 -11.72 3.58 9.26
CA GLU A 70 -12.43 4.87 9.32
C GLU A 70 -11.78 5.91 8.40
N LEU A 71 -10.45 5.94 8.29
CA LEU A 71 -9.75 6.79 7.32
C LEU A 71 -10.08 6.40 5.88
N LEU A 72 -10.08 5.10 5.57
CA LEU A 72 -10.46 4.60 4.24
C LEU A 72 -11.91 4.95 3.89
N LYS A 73 -12.84 4.78 4.83
CA LYS A 73 -14.25 5.17 4.68
C LYS A 73 -14.42 6.66 4.40
N LYS A 74 -13.62 7.51 5.04
CA LYS A 74 -13.63 8.97 4.79
C LYS A 74 -13.00 9.36 3.45
N GLY A 75 -12.42 8.43 2.71
CA GLY A 75 -11.71 8.72 1.47
C GLY A 75 -10.35 9.38 1.70
N ASP A 76 -9.71 9.15 2.85
CA ASP A 76 -8.38 9.70 3.12
C ASP A 76 -7.36 9.18 2.09
N LYS A 77 -6.87 10.10 1.25
CA LYS A 77 -5.97 9.76 0.14
C LYS A 77 -4.71 9.05 0.62
N GLN A 78 -4.18 9.42 1.79
CA GLN A 78 -2.95 8.83 2.30
C GLN A 78 -3.15 7.38 2.78
N ALA A 79 -4.26 7.10 3.47
CA ALA A 79 -4.65 5.75 3.85
C ALA A 79 -4.91 4.87 2.62
N TRP A 80 -5.61 5.40 1.62
CA TRP A 80 -5.85 4.72 0.35
C TRP A 80 -4.55 4.41 -0.40
N SER A 81 -3.62 5.38 -0.45
CA SER A 81 -2.30 5.20 -1.04
C SER A 81 -1.52 4.07 -0.36
N LYS A 82 -1.50 4.02 0.98
CA LYS A 82 -0.86 2.91 1.72
C LYS A 82 -1.48 1.54 1.39
N LEU A 83 -2.81 1.47 1.34
CA LEU A 83 -3.52 0.24 0.99
C LEU A 83 -3.18 -0.20 -0.44
N LEU A 84 -3.33 0.69 -1.43
CA LEU A 84 -3.06 0.38 -2.83
C LEU A 84 -1.59 -0.01 -3.06
N PHE A 85 -0.65 0.67 -2.39
CA PHE A 85 0.76 0.32 -2.47
C PHE A 85 1.03 -1.10 -1.94
N SER A 86 0.37 -1.49 -0.83
CA SER A 86 0.49 -2.85 -0.29
C SER A 86 -0.10 -3.93 -1.20
N LEU A 87 -0.99 -3.55 -2.12
CA LEU A 87 -1.66 -4.43 -3.07
C LEU A 87 -1.07 -4.37 -4.48
N LYS A 88 0.00 -3.59 -4.71
CA LYS A 88 0.51 -3.26 -6.06
C LYS A 88 0.77 -4.47 -6.98
N ASP A 89 1.15 -5.62 -6.40
CA ASP A 89 1.45 -6.86 -7.13
C ASP A 89 0.29 -7.86 -7.12
N SER A 90 -0.88 -7.48 -6.58
CA SER A 90 -2.04 -8.35 -6.42
C SER A 90 -3.20 -7.93 -7.34
N PRO A 91 -4.02 -8.88 -7.80
CA PRO A 91 -5.17 -8.58 -8.67
C PRO A 91 -6.21 -7.68 -7.99
N GLU A 92 -6.25 -7.68 -6.66
CA GLU A 92 -7.11 -6.82 -5.85
C GLU A 92 -6.77 -5.33 -5.99
N PHE A 93 -5.55 -4.98 -6.45
CA PHE A 93 -5.17 -3.58 -6.73
C PHE A 93 -6.22 -2.84 -7.56
N ASN A 94 -6.62 -3.42 -8.70
CA ASN A 94 -7.55 -2.78 -9.62
C ASN A 94 -8.97 -2.68 -9.02
N VAL A 95 -9.36 -3.67 -8.22
CA VAL A 95 -10.66 -3.68 -7.53
C VAL A 95 -10.73 -2.55 -6.53
N PHE A 96 -9.71 -2.39 -5.68
CA PHE A 96 -9.65 -1.32 -4.68
C PHE A 96 -9.45 0.05 -5.32
N LYS A 97 -8.64 0.14 -6.38
CA LYS A 97 -8.45 1.39 -7.12
C LYS A 97 -9.78 1.92 -7.66
N ALA A 98 -10.63 1.05 -8.20
CA ALA A 98 -11.93 1.44 -8.77
C ALA A 98 -12.92 2.04 -7.76
N ILE A 99 -12.79 1.70 -6.48
CA ILE A 99 -13.64 2.22 -5.38
C ILE A 99 -12.94 3.31 -4.54
N SER A 100 -11.69 3.63 -4.87
CA SER A 100 -10.90 4.62 -4.16
C SER A 100 -11.14 6.05 -4.70
N PRO A 101 -10.67 7.09 -3.99
CA PRO A 101 -10.60 8.46 -4.52
C PRO A 101 -9.76 8.62 -5.80
N PHE A 102 -8.99 7.60 -6.17
CA PHE A 102 -8.15 7.57 -7.36
C PHE A 102 -8.78 6.78 -8.52
N ALA A 103 -10.08 6.50 -8.44
CA ALA A 103 -10.82 5.87 -9.52
C ALA A 103 -10.65 6.66 -10.84
N GLY A 104 -10.35 5.95 -11.92
CA GLY A 104 -10.09 6.56 -13.24
C GLY A 104 -8.73 7.22 -13.41
N LYS A 105 -7.94 7.41 -12.34
CA LYS A 105 -6.60 7.99 -12.41
C LYS A 105 -5.56 6.96 -12.83
N MET A 106 -4.45 7.37 -13.42
CA MET A 106 -3.27 6.53 -13.58
C MET A 106 -2.47 6.54 -12.26
N ILE A 107 -1.94 5.38 -11.87
CA ILE A 107 -1.17 5.23 -10.64
C ILE A 107 0.16 4.56 -10.99
N ILE A 108 1.26 5.15 -10.58
CA ILE A 108 2.60 4.59 -10.68
C ILE A 108 3.06 4.29 -9.25
N ALA A 109 3.18 3.01 -8.90
CA ALA A 109 3.73 2.55 -7.63
C ALA A 109 5.25 2.44 -7.75
N VAL A 110 5.98 3.11 -6.87
CA VAL A 110 7.43 3.11 -6.85
C VAL A 110 7.90 2.53 -5.53
N ASP A 111 8.56 1.36 -5.61
CA ASP A 111 9.13 0.63 -4.48
C ASP A 111 10.63 0.50 -4.67
N TYR A 112 11.42 1.38 -4.05
CA TYR A 112 12.89 1.36 -4.19
C TYR A 112 13.56 0.14 -3.53
N GLY A 113 12.82 -0.66 -2.75
CA GLY A 113 13.31 -1.88 -2.10
C GLY A 113 14.60 -1.65 -1.31
N CYS A 114 15.56 -2.58 -1.40
CA CYS A 114 16.90 -2.45 -0.80
C CYS A 114 17.86 -1.54 -1.60
N GLY A 115 17.37 -0.49 -2.25
CA GLY A 115 18.19 0.45 -3.04
C GLY A 115 18.33 0.09 -4.52
N PHE A 116 17.38 -0.66 -5.09
CA PHE A 116 17.42 -1.05 -6.51
C PHE A 116 16.05 -0.83 -7.17
N VAL A 117 15.80 0.41 -7.62
CA VAL A 117 14.84 0.66 -8.70
C VAL A 117 15.58 1.22 -9.88
N HIS A 118 15.42 0.54 -11.01
CA HIS A 118 15.74 1.08 -12.32
C HIS A 118 14.42 1.39 -12.99
N PHE A 119 14.11 2.67 -13.10
CA PHE A 119 13.16 3.10 -14.10
C PHE A 119 13.83 2.98 -15.48
N TYR A 120 13.05 2.67 -16.50
CA TYR A 120 13.55 2.60 -17.87
C TYR A 120 12.68 3.50 -18.75
N GLY A 121 13.32 4.21 -19.68
CA GLY A 121 12.64 5.09 -20.63
C GLY A 121 12.09 6.38 -20.01
N ASP A 122 11.05 6.94 -20.64
CA ASP A 122 10.54 8.29 -20.35
C ASP A 122 9.76 8.42 -19.03
N VAL A 123 9.54 7.31 -18.33
CA VAL A 123 8.84 7.31 -17.03
C VAL A 123 9.73 7.89 -15.92
N GLU A 124 11.03 7.61 -15.93
CA GLU A 124 11.95 8.14 -14.90
C GLU A 124 12.04 9.66 -14.93
N PRO A 125 12.30 10.31 -16.09
CA PRO A 125 12.36 11.75 -16.15
C PRO A 125 11.01 12.39 -15.82
N LEU A 126 9.90 11.77 -16.21
CA LEU A 126 8.55 12.24 -15.86
C LEU A 126 8.34 12.26 -14.35
N VAL A 127 8.56 11.13 -13.66
CA VAL A 127 8.39 11.01 -12.21
C VAL A 127 9.32 11.95 -11.45
N ASN A 128 10.59 12.04 -11.85
CA ASN A 128 11.56 12.94 -11.24
C ASN A 128 11.17 14.41 -11.41
N ASN A 129 10.64 14.80 -12.57
CA ASN A 129 10.18 16.17 -12.81
C ASN A 129 8.93 16.50 -11.98
N ILE A 130 8.00 15.56 -11.82
CA ILE A 130 6.83 15.71 -10.95
C ILE A 130 7.27 15.96 -9.50
N ILE A 131 8.16 15.12 -8.98
CA ILE A 131 8.63 15.22 -7.59
C ILE A 131 9.38 16.53 -7.33
N LYS A 132 10.22 16.96 -8.27
CA LYS A 132 10.89 18.26 -8.22
C LYS A 132 9.92 19.43 -8.27
N SER A 133 8.85 19.32 -9.05
CA SER A 133 7.88 20.41 -9.26
C SER A 133 6.90 20.58 -8.10
N ASP A 134 6.66 19.52 -7.32
CA ASP A 134 5.78 19.57 -6.15
C ASP A 134 6.36 20.50 -5.05
N ASN A 135 7.58 20.23 -4.56
CA ASN A 135 8.21 21.00 -3.48
C ASN A 135 9.75 21.08 -3.57
N GLY A 136 10.33 20.88 -4.76
CA GLY A 136 11.80 20.82 -4.90
C GLY A 136 12.41 19.59 -4.23
N TRP A 137 11.62 18.52 -4.11
CA TRP A 137 12.04 17.28 -3.47
C TRP A 137 12.91 16.44 -4.39
N THR A 138 13.65 15.53 -3.77
CA THR A 138 14.37 14.46 -4.46
C THR A 138 14.08 13.12 -3.82
N THR A 139 14.11 12.06 -4.64
CA THR A 139 14.05 10.68 -4.20
C THR A 139 15.42 10.23 -3.69
N TYR A 140 15.41 9.30 -2.75
CA TYR A 140 16.58 8.61 -2.23
C TYR A 140 16.37 7.09 -2.27
N ASP A 141 17.46 6.35 -2.07
CA ASP A 141 17.41 4.90 -1.97
C ASP A 141 16.40 4.47 -0.89
N ALA A 142 15.64 3.43 -1.23
CA ALA A 142 14.61 2.80 -0.39
C ALA A 142 13.39 3.71 -0.04
N ASP A 143 13.15 4.77 -0.81
CA ASP A 143 11.88 5.50 -0.74
C ASP A 143 10.73 4.71 -1.39
N ASP A 144 9.55 4.74 -0.77
CA ASP A 144 8.33 4.13 -1.30
C ASP A 144 7.27 5.21 -1.50
N TYR A 145 6.70 5.32 -2.69
CA TYR A 145 5.66 6.31 -2.96
C TYR A 145 4.74 5.91 -4.12
N LEU A 146 3.58 6.57 -4.19
CA LEU A 146 2.65 6.50 -5.30
C LEU A 146 2.59 7.84 -6.02
N VAL A 147 2.72 7.82 -7.34
CA VAL A 147 2.41 8.97 -8.19
C VAL A 147 1.04 8.73 -8.82
N VAL A 148 0.13 9.66 -8.60
CA VAL A 148 -1.24 9.62 -9.12
C VAL A 148 -1.38 10.71 -10.18
N LEU A 149 -1.82 10.33 -11.38
CA LEU A 149 -1.89 11.19 -12.57
C LEU A 149 -3.32 11.21 -13.11
N ASP A 150 -3.81 12.38 -13.50
CA ASP A 150 -5.10 12.52 -14.19
C ASP A 150 -4.95 12.24 -15.70
N ALA A 151 -4.72 10.98 -16.07
CA ALA A 151 -4.55 10.61 -17.47
C ALA A 151 -5.75 11.05 -18.36
N PRO A 152 -5.49 11.60 -19.57
CA PRO A 152 -4.19 11.73 -20.23
C PRO A 152 -3.40 13.02 -19.87
N ASP A 153 -3.94 13.91 -19.03
CA ASP A 153 -3.28 15.14 -18.63
C ASP A 153 -2.34 14.91 -17.45
N THR A 154 -1.04 14.98 -17.69
CA THR A 154 -0.02 14.78 -16.65
C THR A 154 0.28 16.06 -15.85
N ASN A 155 -0.39 17.18 -16.16
CA ASN A 155 -0.18 18.45 -15.47
C ASN A 155 -0.73 18.46 -14.04
N SER A 156 -1.69 17.60 -13.71
CA SER A 156 -2.14 17.36 -12.34
C SER A 156 -1.65 16.00 -11.84
N ALA A 157 -0.49 16.05 -11.19
CA ALA A 157 0.13 14.91 -10.52
C ALA A 157 0.10 15.10 -9.01
N GLU A 158 -0.23 14.05 -8.27
CA GLU A 158 -0.15 14.00 -6.80
C GLU A 158 0.85 12.93 -6.39
N VAL A 159 1.74 13.23 -5.44
CA VAL A 159 2.72 12.26 -4.90
C VAL A 159 2.36 11.92 -3.46
N HIS A 160 2.18 10.63 -3.19
CA HIS A 160 1.87 10.09 -1.86
C HIS A 160 3.01 9.24 -1.34
N TRP A 161 3.74 9.76 -0.36
CA TRP A 161 4.88 9.07 0.25
C TRP A 161 4.43 8.01 1.24
N ILE A 162 4.89 6.78 1.06
CA ILE A 162 4.52 5.61 1.86
C ILE A 162 5.58 5.32 2.91
N GLY A 163 6.85 5.35 2.51
CA GLY A 163 8.00 5.05 3.37
C GLY A 163 9.25 5.79 2.90
N CYS A 164 10.19 5.99 3.81
CA CYS A 164 11.54 6.44 3.50
C CYS A 164 12.52 5.37 3.98
N GLY A 165 13.55 5.12 3.16
CA GLY A 165 14.57 4.10 3.41
C GLY A 165 15.43 4.31 4.65
N ILE A 166 15.30 5.46 5.31
CA ILE A 166 16.10 5.82 6.49
C ILE A 166 15.23 5.76 7.74
N SER A 167 15.68 4.95 8.71
CA SER A 167 15.08 4.87 10.04
C SER A 167 15.03 6.26 10.69
N GLY A 168 13.82 6.69 11.10
CA GLY A 168 13.58 7.98 11.75
C GLY A 168 13.33 9.16 10.81
N VAL A 169 13.38 8.95 9.49
CA VAL A 169 12.97 9.95 8.48
C VAL A 169 11.64 9.52 7.89
N ASN A 170 10.65 10.42 7.89
CA ASN A 170 9.33 10.16 7.29
C ASN A 170 9.18 11.05 6.05
N GLY A 171 9.32 10.47 4.86
CA GLY A 171 9.07 11.13 3.59
C GLY A 171 10.30 11.73 2.90
N PRO A 172 10.08 12.49 1.82
CA PRO A 172 11.12 13.01 0.94
C PRO A 172 11.92 14.13 1.60
N ARG A 173 13.03 14.52 0.97
CA ARG A 173 13.84 15.65 1.44
C ARG A 173 13.95 16.71 0.36
N GLU A 174 14.04 17.95 0.82
CA GLU A 174 14.44 19.07 -0.03
C GLU A 174 15.86 18.86 -0.54
N ILE A 175 16.09 19.29 -1.78
CA ILE A 175 17.45 19.41 -2.33
C ILE A 175 18.24 20.35 -1.42
N LYS A 176 19.26 19.83 -0.73
CA LYS A 176 20.23 20.68 -0.03
C LYS A 176 20.91 21.56 -1.09
N LYS A 177 20.66 22.87 -1.02
CA LYS A 177 21.33 23.91 -1.83
C LYS A 177 22.82 23.94 -1.56
#